data_AF-A0A6V7IUG8-F1
#
_entry.id   AF-A0A6V7IUG8-F1
#
_cell.length_a   1.000
_cell.length_b   1.000
_cell.length_c   1.000
_cell.angle_alpha   90.00
_cell.angle_beta   90.00
_cell.angle_gamma   90.00
#
_symmetry.space_group_name_H-M   'P 1'
#
loop_
_entity.id
_entity.type
_entity.pdbx_description
1 polymer ?
#
loop_
_entity_poly.entity_id
_entity_poly.type
_entity_poly.pdbx_seq_one_letter_code
_entity_poly.pdbx_strand_id
1 'polypeptide(L)'
;MSQITLVSDNKCFGGWQKVYSHESSELKCKMNFGIYMPPQAEADRLPVIYYLSGLTCTEQNFITKAGFQQYASECGVIVVAPDTSPRGDDVPNDKEYDLGQGAGFYVDATEEPWKTNFRMYSYVTKELPALIAAHFPVLPGQQSIMGH
;
A
#
# COMPACT_ATOMS: atom_id res chain seq x y z
N MET A 1 17.29 1.63 -5.56
CA MET A 1 15.92 1.74 -5.03
C MET A 1 14.97 1.63 -6.20
N SER A 2 13.84 0.94 -6.05
CA SER A 2 12.84 0.83 -7.11
C SER A 2 12.26 2.21 -7.45
N GLN A 3 12.12 2.49 -8.74
CA GLN A 3 11.44 3.68 -9.23
C GLN A 3 9.94 3.52 -9.00
N ILE A 4 9.27 4.63 -8.66
CA ILE A 4 7.81 4.70 -8.57
C ILE A 4 7.26 5.49 -9.76
N THR A 5 6.14 5.05 -10.30
CA THR A 5 5.41 5.74 -11.38
C THR A 5 4.08 6.24 -10.83
N LEU A 6 3.79 7.53 -11.01
CA LEU A 6 2.50 8.10 -10.63
C LEU A 6 1.40 7.56 -11.55
N VAL A 7 0.34 6.98 -10.96
CA VAL A 7 -0.82 6.45 -11.67
C VAL A 7 -1.97 7.44 -11.68
N SER A 8 -2.22 8.09 -10.53
CA SER A 8 -3.25 9.12 -10.42
C SER A 8 -2.95 10.07 -9.26
N ASP A 9 -3.45 11.30 -9.35
CA ASP A 9 -3.46 12.25 -8.25
C ASP A 9 -4.71 13.11 -8.21
N ASN A 10 -5.25 13.26 -7.01
CA ASN A 10 -6.50 13.98 -6.76
C ASN A 10 -6.34 14.84 -5.51
N LYS A 11 -6.74 16.11 -5.60
CA LYS A 11 -6.75 17.00 -4.44
C LYS A 11 -7.95 16.68 -3.55
N CYS A 12 -7.74 16.52 -2.25
CA CYS A 12 -8.77 16.14 -1.29
C CYS A 12 -8.45 16.72 0.10
N PHE A 13 -9.40 17.40 0.73
CA PHE A 13 -9.25 18.02 2.06
C PHE A 13 -7.93 18.82 2.26
N GLY A 14 -7.51 19.56 1.24
CA GLY A 14 -6.27 20.35 1.26
C GLY A 14 -5.00 19.57 0.93
N GLY A 15 -5.02 18.24 1.05
CA GLY A 15 -3.92 17.36 0.69
C GLY A 15 -4.07 16.70 -0.69
N TRP A 16 -3.24 15.69 -0.93
CA TRP A 16 -3.19 14.92 -2.17
C TRP A 16 -3.40 13.44 -1.92
N GLN A 17 -4.46 12.87 -2.49
CA GLN A 17 -4.61 11.43 -2.65
C GLN A 17 -3.93 11.02 -3.95
N LYS A 18 -2.88 10.21 -3.85
CA LYS A 18 -2.15 9.68 -5.00
C LYS A 18 -2.19 8.17 -5.01
N VAL A 19 -1.98 7.61 -6.19
CA VAL A 19 -1.72 6.18 -6.40
C VAL A 19 -0.43 6.07 -7.18
N TYR A 20 0.48 5.24 -6.70
CA TYR A 20 1.75 4.96 -7.34
C TYR A 20 1.85 3.48 -7.68
N SER A 21 2.68 3.19 -8.67
CA SER A 21 3.04 1.84 -9.07
C SER A 21 4.54 1.63 -9.01
N HIS A 22 4.97 0.41 -8.67
CA HIS A 22 6.38 0.02 -8.69
C HIS A 22 6.54 -1.48 -8.97
N GLU A 23 7.73 -1.87 -9.43
CA GLU A 23 8.11 -3.29 -9.49
C GLU A 23 8.52 -3.76 -8.08
N SER A 24 7.84 -4.79 -7.58
CA SER A 24 8.14 -5.39 -6.27
C SER A 24 9.19 -6.49 -6.40
N SER A 25 10.25 -6.34 -5.63
CA SER A 25 11.31 -7.32 -5.48
C SER A 25 10.91 -8.49 -4.58
N GLU A 26 10.05 -8.31 -3.58
CA GLU A 26 9.52 -9.42 -2.76
C GLU A 26 8.47 -10.22 -3.53
N LEU A 27 7.57 -9.55 -4.27
CA LEU A 27 6.40 -10.19 -4.90
C LEU A 27 6.61 -10.56 -6.37
N LYS A 28 7.73 -10.13 -6.98
CA LYS A 28 8.10 -10.41 -8.37
C LYS A 28 7.03 -9.98 -9.39
N CYS A 29 6.32 -8.90 -9.10
CA CYS A 29 5.31 -8.33 -9.97
C CYS A 29 5.21 -6.82 -9.76
N LYS A 30 4.49 -6.17 -10.66
CA LYS A 30 4.08 -4.78 -10.50
C LYS A 30 3.02 -4.66 -9.41
N MET A 31 3.17 -3.67 -8.53
CA MET A 31 2.28 -3.40 -7.41
C MET A 31 1.82 -1.95 -7.42
N ASN A 32 0.57 -1.72 -6.98
CA ASN A 32 0.05 -0.39 -6.71
C ASN A 32 -0.10 -0.16 -5.21
N PHE A 33 0.04 1.09 -4.79
CA PHE A 33 -0.34 1.55 -3.47
C PHE A 33 -0.93 2.95 -3.53
N GLY A 34 -1.94 3.19 -2.71
CA GLY A 34 -2.48 4.52 -2.43
C GLY A 34 -1.66 5.21 -1.35
N ILE A 35 -1.48 6.53 -1.48
CA ILE A 35 -0.90 7.37 -0.44
C ILE A 35 -1.66 8.69 -0.35
N TYR A 36 -2.06 9.07 0.84
CA TYR A 36 -2.57 10.41 1.12
C TYR A 36 -1.52 11.23 1.85
N MET A 37 -1.18 12.38 1.27
CA MET A 37 -0.28 13.38 1.85
C MET A 37 -1.11 14.59 2.27
N PRO A 38 -1.26 14.87 3.58
CA PRO A 38 -1.98 16.04 4.06
C PRO A 38 -1.17 17.32 3.75
N PRO A 39 -1.77 18.52 3.79
CA PRO A 39 -1.10 19.76 3.39
C PRO A 39 0.19 20.06 4.16
N GLN A 40 0.30 19.59 5.41
CA GLN A 40 1.49 19.72 6.25
C GLN A 40 2.71 19.00 5.65
N ALA A 41 2.51 17.98 4.79
CA ALA A 41 3.58 17.23 4.16
C ALA A 41 4.39 18.05 3.13
N GLU A 42 3.91 19.25 2.75
CA GLU A 42 4.66 20.16 1.88
C GLU A 42 5.85 20.82 2.60
N ALA A 43 5.78 20.96 3.92
CA ALA A 43 6.80 21.62 4.74
C ALA A 43 7.50 20.66 5.71
N ASP A 44 6.77 19.68 6.24
CA ASP A 44 7.21 18.84 7.34
C ASP A 44 7.28 17.36 6.96
N ARG A 45 8.11 16.62 7.71
CA ARG A 45 8.01 15.16 7.75
C ARG A 45 6.93 14.76 8.75
N LEU A 46 6.09 13.81 8.39
CA LEU A 46 4.92 13.41 9.18
C LEU A 46 4.94 11.93 9.58
N PRO A 47 4.29 11.53 10.68
CA PRO A 47 4.10 10.11 10.99
C PRO A 47 3.25 9.44 9.91
N VAL A 48 3.43 8.13 9.74
CA VAL A 48 2.73 7.34 8.71
C VAL A 48 1.88 6.23 9.33
N ILE A 49 0.68 6.04 8.79
CA ILE A 49 -0.20 4.92 9.10
C ILE A 49 -0.36 4.05 7.85
N TYR A 50 -0.14 2.75 8.01
CA TYR A 50 -0.44 1.76 6.97
C TYR A 50 -1.84 1.18 7.23
N TYR A 51 -2.70 1.20 6.21
CA TYR A 51 -4.01 0.57 6.24
C TYR A 51 -4.00 -0.69 5.37
N LEU A 52 -4.17 -1.84 5.99
CA LEU A 52 -4.25 -3.14 5.32
C LEU A 52 -5.71 -3.50 5.01
N SER A 53 -6.05 -3.62 3.72
CA SER A 53 -7.40 -3.96 3.30
C SER A 53 -7.66 -5.47 3.31
N GLY A 54 -8.93 -5.86 3.46
CA GLY A 54 -9.34 -7.26 3.48
C GLY A 54 -9.52 -7.89 2.10
N LEU A 55 -10.13 -9.09 2.09
CA LEU A 55 -10.36 -9.89 0.89
C LEU A 55 -11.03 -9.09 -0.24
N THR A 56 -10.68 -9.43 -1.48
CA THR A 56 -11.20 -8.85 -2.74
C THR A 56 -10.88 -7.37 -2.97
N CYS A 57 -10.29 -6.68 -2.00
CA CYS A 57 -9.96 -5.27 -2.12
C CYS A 57 -8.69 -5.06 -2.95
N THR A 58 -8.59 -3.85 -3.50
CA THR A 58 -7.32 -3.27 -3.97
C THR A 58 -6.99 -2.04 -3.11
N GLU A 59 -5.96 -1.27 -3.49
CA GLU A 59 -5.67 0.02 -2.88
C GLU A 59 -6.83 1.02 -3.01
N GLN A 60 -7.76 0.80 -3.95
CA GLN A 60 -8.87 1.71 -4.24
C GLN A 60 -9.97 1.67 -3.17
N ASN A 61 -10.23 0.51 -2.57
CA ASN A 61 -11.41 0.30 -1.73
C ASN A 61 -11.42 1.26 -0.53
N PHE A 62 -10.31 1.30 0.22
CA PHE A 62 -10.16 2.17 1.37
C PHE A 62 -10.16 3.64 0.96
N ILE A 63 -9.36 3.99 -0.06
CA ILE A 63 -9.14 5.41 -0.39
C ILE A 63 -10.37 6.10 -0.98
N THR A 64 -11.31 5.35 -1.54
CA THR A 64 -12.53 5.92 -2.13
C THR A 64 -13.75 5.84 -1.22
N LYS A 65 -13.80 4.90 -0.27
CA LYS A 65 -15.00 4.63 0.53
C LYS A 65 -14.91 5.03 2.00
N ALA A 66 -13.71 5.15 2.57
CA ALA A 66 -13.56 5.33 4.01
C ALA A 66 -13.74 6.78 4.50
N GLY A 67 -13.60 7.78 3.62
CA GLY A 67 -13.63 9.20 4.01
C GLY A 67 -12.50 9.61 4.96
N PHE A 68 -11.41 8.83 5.01
CA PHE A 68 -10.34 8.98 6.00
C PHE A 68 -9.52 10.26 5.79
N GLN A 69 -9.51 10.83 4.58
CA GLN A 69 -8.65 11.95 4.20
C GLN A 69 -8.90 13.20 5.02
N GLN A 70 -10.16 13.46 5.42
CA GLN A 70 -10.49 14.58 6.29
C GLN A 70 -9.70 14.50 7.60
N TYR A 71 -9.80 13.37 8.29
CA TYR A 71 -9.14 13.15 9.57
C TYR A 71 -7.61 13.09 9.43
N ALA A 72 -7.11 12.49 8.34
CA ALA A 72 -5.68 12.48 8.07
C ALA A 72 -5.13 13.90 7.84
N SER A 73 -5.91 14.79 7.23
CA SER A 73 -5.59 16.21 7.06
C SER A 73 -5.58 16.97 8.38
N GLU A 74 -6.62 16.80 9.19
CA GLU A 74 -6.77 17.44 10.50
C GLU A 74 -5.64 17.04 11.47
N CYS A 75 -5.29 15.75 11.49
CA CYS A 75 -4.26 15.19 12.38
C CYS A 75 -2.83 15.33 11.84
N GLY A 76 -2.65 15.71 10.57
CA GLY A 76 -1.32 15.80 9.95
C GLY A 76 -0.59 14.46 9.87
N VAL A 77 -1.27 13.42 9.38
CA VAL A 77 -0.68 12.07 9.23
C VAL A 77 -0.71 11.62 7.76
N ILE A 78 0.39 11.00 7.32
CA ILE A 78 0.43 10.33 6.02
C ILE A 78 -0.26 8.97 6.16
N VAL A 79 -1.06 8.58 5.17
CA VAL A 79 -1.70 7.26 5.16
C VAL A 79 -1.36 6.52 3.89
N VAL A 80 -0.89 5.28 4.02
CA VAL A 80 -0.52 4.40 2.92
C VAL A 80 -1.46 3.20 2.90
N ALA A 81 -2.03 2.89 1.74
CA ALA A 81 -2.92 1.76 1.52
C ALA A 81 -2.35 0.88 0.39
N PRO A 82 -1.62 -0.22 0.69
CA PRO A 82 -1.19 -1.15 -0.34
C PRO A 82 -2.34 -1.97 -0.92
N ASP A 83 -2.08 -2.61 -2.05
CA ASP A 83 -2.89 -3.72 -2.55
C ASP A 83 -2.78 -4.95 -1.60
N THR A 84 -3.68 -5.92 -1.77
CA THR A 84 -3.90 -7.03 -0.84
C THR A 84 -3.19 -8.33 -1.23
N SER A 85 -2.66 -8.40 -2.46
CA SER A 85 -1.91 -9.54 -2.99
C SER A 85 -1.02 -9.10 -4.16
N PRO A 86 -0.08 -9.96 -4.59
CA PRO A 86 0.54 -9.84 -5.91
C PRO A 86 -0.51 -9.85 -7.02
N ARG A 87 -0.19 -9.23 -8.18
CA ARG A 87 -1.08 -9.08 -9.35
C ARG A 87 -0.36 -9.43 -10.64
N GLY A 88 -1.12 -9.88 -11.63
CA GLY A 88 -0.62 -10.14 -13.00
C GLY A 88 -1.01 -11.52 -13.53
N ASP A 89 -0.91 -11.71 -14.84
CA ASP A 89 -1.32 -12.96 -15.51
C ASP A 89 -0.39 -14.14 -15.17
N ASP A 90 0.88 -13.84 -14.87
CA ASP A 90 1.89 -14.83 -14.48
C ASP A 90 1.89 -15.15 -12.97
N VAL A 91 1.03 -14.50 -12.18
CA VAL A 91 0.89 -14.74 -10.74
C VAL A 91 -0.16 -15.82 -10.51
N PRO A 92 0.15 -16.91 -9.76
CA PRO A 92 -0.82 -17.95 -9.43
C PRO A 92 -2.10 -17.38 -8.84
N ASN A 93 -3.23 -17.96 -9.20
CA ASN A 93 -4.53 -17.50 -8.73
C ASN A 93 -5.48 -18.68 -8.51
N ASP A 94 -6.54 -18.43 -7.74
CA ASP A 94 -7.67 -19.34 -7.55
C ASP A 94 -8.96 -18.71 -8.09
N LYS A 95 -10.00 -19.52 -8.28
CA LYS A 95 -11.33 -19.05 -8.70
C LYS A 95 -12.14 -18.57 -7.50
N GLU A 96 -11.86 -19.09 -6.31
CA GLU A 96 -12.54 -18.70 -5.08
C GLU A 96 -12.01 -17.35 -4.58
N TYR A 97 -12.89 -16.58 -3.92
CA TYR A 97 -12.57 -15.21 -3.50
C TYR A 97 -11.61 -15.14 -2.31
N ASP A 98 -11.43 -16.25 -1.60
CA ASP A 98 -10.67 -16.37 -0.36
C ASP A 98 -9.29 -17.03 -0.55
N LEU A 99 -8.85 -17.20 -1.81
CA LEU A 99 -7.51 -17.69 -2.14
C LEU A 99 -6.96 -16.98 -3.40
N GLY A 100 -5.64 -16.73 -3.42
CA GLY A 100 -4.98 -16.12 -4.58
C GLY A 100 -5.10 -14.60 -4.63
N GLN A 101 -5.32 -14.05 -5.83
CA GLN A 101 -5.31 -12.60 -6.06
C GLN A 101 -6.49 -11.93 -5.36
N GLY A 102 -6.21 -10.92 -4.52
CA GLY A 102 -7.19 -10.32 -3.60
C GLY A 102 -7.23 -10.98 -2.22
N ALA A 103 -6.41 -12.02 -1.99
CA ALA A 103 -6.42 -12.85 -0.80
C ALA A 103 -4.99 -13.26 -0.39
N GLY A 104 -4.09 -12.29 -0.20
CA GLY A 104 -2.69 -12.56 0.18
C GLY A 104 -2.46 -12.89 1.65
N PHE A 105 -3.46 -12.69 2.52
CA PHE A 105 -3.45 -12.95 3.98
C PHE A 105 -2.30 -12.31 4.78
N TYR A 106 -1.49 -11.45 4.16
CA TYR A 106 -0.32 -10.83 4.78
C TYR A 106 0.68 -11.82 5.37
N VAL A 107 0.87 -12.96 4.69
CA VAL A 107 1.87 -14.00 5.04
C VAL A 107 2.98 -14.08 3.99
N ASP A 108 4.08 -14.77 4.34
CA ASP A 108 5.06 -15.26 3.36
C ASP A 108 4.77 -16.75 3.11
N ALA A 109 4.20 -17.07 1.94
CA ALA A 109 3.88 -18.44 1.55
C ALA A 109 5.15 -19.30 1.38
N THR A 110 5.07 -20.56 1.78
CA THR A 110 6.18 -21.53 1.68
C THR A 110 5.99 -22.56 0.58
N GLU A 111 4.74 -22.82 0.20
CA GLU A 111 4.37 -23.88 -0.73
C GLU A 111 4.26 -23.37 -2.16
N GLU A 112 4.67 -24.22 -3.11
CA GLU A 112 4.41 -23.95 -4.53
C GLU A 112 2.92 -24.12 -4.86
N PRO A 113 2.35 -23.35 -5.80
CA PRO A 113 3.04 -22.35 -6.63
C PRO A 113 3.17 -20.96 -5.98
N TRP A 114 2.64 -20.76 -4.77
CA TRP A 114 2.46 -19.45 -4.13
C TRP A 114 3.76 -18.80 -3.67
N LYS A 115 4.73 -19.61 -3.25
CA LYS A 115 5.99 -19.22 -2.61
C LYS A 115 6.73 -18.05 -3.30
N THR A 116 6.70 -18.01 -4.63
CA THR A 116 7.45 -17.02 -5.42
C THR A 116 6.88 -15.62 -5.29
N ASN A 117 5.57 -15.45 -5.38
CA ASN A 117 4.92 -14.14 -5.42
C ASN A 117 4.25 -13.78 -4.09
N PHE A 118 3.65 -14.73 -3.38
CA PHE A 118 2.81 -14.48 -2.20
C PHE A 118 3.65 -14.27 -0.94
N ARG A 119 4.45 -13.21 -0.96
CA ARG A 119 5.37 -12.77 0.11
C ARG A 119 4.90 -11.46 0.72
N MET A 120 3.58 -11.36 0.96
CA MET A 120 2.93 -10.12 1.41
C MET A 120 3.43 -9.66 2.77
N TYR A 121 3.80 -10.59 3.67
CA TYR A 121 4.40 -10.22 4.95
C TYR A 121 5.71 -9.46 4.75
N SER A 122 6.65 -10.00 3.97
CA SER A 122 7.92 -9.31 3.68
C SER A 122 7.70 -8.01 2.89
N TYR A 123 6.71 -7.97 1.99
CA TYR A 123 6.33 -6.75 1.28
C TYR A 123 5.90 -5.61 2.22
N VAL A 124 4.90 -5.86 3.09
CA VAL A 124 4.33 -4.80 3.94
C VAL A 124 5.21 -4.45 5.14
N THR A 125 6.12 -5.33 5.56
CA THR A 125 7.00 -5.08 6.71
C THR A 125 8.39 -4.57 6.34
N LYS A 126 8.86 -4.80 5.10
CA LYS A 126 10.22 -4.43 4.67
C LYS A 126 10.24 -3.59 3.41
N GLU A 127 9.76 -4.14 2.29
CA GLU A 127 9.92 -3.51 0.98
C GLU A 127 9.14 -2.19 0.89
N LEU A 128 7.84 -2.23 1.16
CA LEU A 128 6.99 -1.05 1.04
C LEU A 128 7.38 0.04 2.04
N PRO A 129 7.62 -0.22 3.35
CA PRO A 129 8.08 0.82 4.26
C PRO A 129 9.41 1.46 3.84
N ALA A 130 10.36 0.67 3.33
CA ALA A 130 11.62 1.20 2.80
C ALA A 130 11.39 2.09 1.57
N LEU A 131 10.48 1.69 0.68
CA LEU A 131 10.08 2.48 -0.48
C LEU A 131 9.43 3.80 -0.05
N ILE A 132 8.51 3.77 0.92
CA ILE A 132 7.83 4.95 1.43
C ILE A 132 8.82 5.92 2.06
N ALA A 133 9.72 5.43 2.92
CA ALA A 133 10.75 6.24 3.56
C ALA A 133 11.74 6.89 2.58
N ALA A 134 11.98 6.25 1.43
CA ALA A 134 12.89 6.76 0.41
C ALA A 134 12.27 7.88 -0.45
N HIS A 135 10.95 7.85 -0.68
CA HIS A 135 10.30 8.73 -1.67
C HIS A 135 9.37 9.80 -1.07
N PHE A 136 8.97 9.67 0.19
CA PHE A 136 7.97 10.55 0.80
C PHE A 136 8.46 11.17 2.12
N PRO A 137 7.91 12.32 2.54
CA PRO A 137 8.32 13.02 3.75
C PRO A 137 7.73 12.35 5.01
N VAL A 138 8.14 11.13 5.30
CA VAL A 138 7.73 10.41 6.53
C VAL A 138 8.76 10.57 7.65
N LEU A 139 8.30 10.59 8.90
CA LEU A 139 9.15 10.59 10.09
C LEU A 139 9.75 9.20 10.33
N PRO A 140 11.08 9.07 10.40
CA PRO A 140 11.72 7.80 10.75
C PRO A 140 11.23 7.30 12.12
N GLY A 141 10.86 6.02 12.20
CA GLY A 141 10.47 5.36 13.45
C GLY A 141 9.07 5.71 13.97
N GLN A 142 8.31 6.60 13.32
CA GLN A 142 6.93 6.92 13.69
C GLN A 142 5.95 6.31 12.70
N GLN A 143 5.68 5.02 12.90
CA GLN A 143 4.84 4.23 12.02
C GLN A 143 3.78 3.51 12.85
N SER A 144 2.55 3.47 12.33
CA SER A 144 1.45 2.70 12.92
C SER A 144 0.76 1.89 11.83
N ILE A 145 0.01 0.88 12.24
CA ILE A 145 -0.69 -0.03 11.32
C ILE A 145 -2.09 -0.33 11.83
N MET A 146 -3.03 -0.40 10.91
CA MET A 146 -4.40 -0.85 11.14
C MET A 146 -4.91 -1.55 9.88
N GLY A 147 -6.10 -2.15 9.94
CA GLY A 147 -6.70 -2.80 8.78
C GLY A 147 -8.14 -3.20 9.02
N HIS A 148 -8.75 -3.77 7.98
CA HIS A 148 -10.09 -4.37 8.00
C HIS A 148 -10.02 -5.79 7.46
#